data_AF-A0A6J8AL42-F1
#
_entry.id   AF-A0A6J8AL42-F1
#
_cell.length_a   1.000
_cell.length_b   1.000
_cell.length_c   1.000
_cell.angle_alpha   90.00
_cell.angle_beta   90.00
_cell.angle_gamma   90.00
#
_symmetry.space_group_name_H-M   'P 1'
#
loop_
_entity.id
_entity.type
_entity.pdbx_description
1 polymer ?
#
loop_
_entity_poly.entity_id
_entity_poly.type
_entity_poly.pdbx_seq_one_letter_code
_entity_poly.pdbx_strand_id
1 'polypeptide(L)'
;MTKNYILKVVVSVLIVLHGVIGYPYPGDNASTEDLVKYYFCGFLMLCHGIFVSVSTIERMKRRLGLRRRQNHNPTFLVQEKILELRSEGYANLDYRSMWSLLNSQCNLTVTQETVRLCLRAIDSVGVESRRRHRLNKRSYFNSGPNYLIHIDGYDKLKSYGIAIHGDIDGYSRRI
;
A
#
# COMPACT_ATOMS: atom_id res chain seq x y z
N MET A 1 27.23 6.28 0.43
CA MET A 1 27.04 7.72 0.75
C MET A 1 25.63 8.09 1.25
N THR A 2 24.65 7.18 1.32
CA THR A 2 23.23 7.53 1.57
C THR A 2 22.79 7.53 3.04
N LYS A 3 23.39 6.71 3.91
CA LYS A 3 22.99 6.63 5.33
C LYS A 3 23.30 7.90 6.15
N ASN A 4 24.40 8.59 5.83
CA ASN A 4 24.81 9.81 6.54
C ASN A 4 24.00 11.06 6.15
N TYR A 5 23.40 11.10 4.96
CA TYR A 5 22.54 12.21 4.55
C TYR A 5 21.17 12.14 5.22
N ILE A 6 20.59 10.95 5.35
CA ILE A 6 19.31 10.78 6.04
C ILE A 6 19.45 11.16 7.52
N LEU A 7 20.52 10.73 8.19
CA LEU A 7 20.78 11.16 9.58
C LEU A 7 20.97 12.67 9.68
N LYS A 8 21.73 13.31 8.77
CA LYS A 8 21.92 14.76 8.79
C LYS A 8 20.61 15.53 8.56
N VAL A 9 19.77 15.10 7.63
CA VAL A 9 18.46 15.74 7.38
C VAL A 9 17.52 15.55 8.58
N VAL A 10 17.45 14.34 9.14
CA VAL A 10 16.60 14.06 10.31
C VAL A 10 17.08 14.84 11.53
N VAL A 11 18.39 14.91 11.78
CA VAL A 11 18.98 15.66 12.90
C VAL A 11 18.80 17.18 12.71
N SER A 12 18.98 17.70 11.50
CA SER A 12 18.74 19.13 11.21
C SER A 12 17.26 19.51 11.34
N VAL A 13 16.34 18.63 10.92
CA VAL A 13 14.89 18.84 11.10
C VAL A 13 14.50 18.74 12.58
N LEU A 14 15.09 17.79 13.35
CA LEU A 14 14.87 17.69 14.79
C LEU A 14 15.35 18.95 15.53
N ILE A 15 16.55 19.46 15.23
CA ILE A 15 17.10 20.65 15.90
C ILE A 15 16.20 21.88 15.67
N VAL A 16 15.66 22.03 14.46
CA VAL A 16 14.70 23.12 14.13
C VAL A 16 13.35 22.88 14.83
N LEU A 17 12.87 21.65 14.90
CA LEU A 17 11.66 21.28 15.63
C LEU A 17 11.79 21.55 17.15
N HIS A 18 12.91 21.20 17.77
CA HIS A 18 13.14 21.40 19.20
C HIS A 18 13.20 22.87 19.62
N GLY A 19 13.74 23.76 18.77
CA GLY A 19 13.85 25.19 19.07
C GLY A 19 12.57 26.00 18.81
N VAL A 20 11.71 25.55 17.89
CA VAL A 20 10.58 26.37 17.41
C VAL A 20 9.25 25.93 18.05
N ILE A 21 9.05 24.64 18.36
CA ILE A 21 7.71 24.13 18.70
C ILE A 21 7.26 24.44 20.14
N GLY A 22 8.17 24.84 21.04
CA GLY A 22 7.83 25.05 22.45
C GLY A 22 7.34 23.77 23.17
N TYR A 23 7.38 22.61 22.51
CA TYR A 23 7.13 21.29 23.08
C TYR A 23 8.44 20.49 23.06
N PRO A 24 8.91 19.97 24.21
CA PRO A 24 10.07 19.10 24.23
C PRO A 24 9.77 17.81 23.48
N TYR A 25 10.76 17.26 22.78
CA TYR A 25 10.65 15.93 22.20
C TYR A 25 10.32 14.92 23.31
N PRO A 26 9.33 14.04 23.10
CA PRO A 26 8.84 13.15 24.14
C PRO A 26 9.83 12.03 24.52
N GLY A 27 10.97 11.95 23.85
CA GLY A 27 12.05 10.99 24.15
C GLY A 27 11.95 9.71 23.35
N ASP A 28 13.02 8.91 23.37
CA ASP A 28 13.11 7.67 22.56
C ASP A 28 12.20 6.56 23.09
N ASN A 29 11.77 6.65 24.34
CA ASN A 29 10.82 5.73 24.98
C ASN A 29 9.37 6.20 24.87
N ALA A 30 9.11 7.25 24.08
CA ALA A 30 7.77 7.80 23.91
C ALA A 30 6.81 6.80 23.25
N SER A 31 5.54 6.85 23.64
CA SER A 31 4.50 6.11 22.93
C SER A 31 4.39 6.59 21.48
N THR A 32 3.96 5.70 20.57
CA THR A 32 3.64 6.08 19.19
C THR A 32 2.64 7.24 19.16
N GLU A 33 1.70 7.28 20.09
CA GLU A 33 0.72 8.36 20.18
C GLU A 33 1.36 9.71 20.55
N ASP A 34 2.35 9.70 21.44
CA ASP A 34 3.05 10.91 21.87
C ASP A 34 3.93 11.47 20.75
N LEU A 35 4.60 10.58 20.00
CA LEU A 35 5.34 10.95 18.81
C LEU A 35 4.42 11.55 17.73
N VAL A 36 3.28 10.93 17.47
CA VAL A 36 2.30 11.46 16.50
C VAL A 36 1.80 12.85 16.91
N LYS A 37 1.49 13.06 18.20
CA LYS A 37 1.09 14.38 18.72
C LYS A 37 2.20 15.41 18.52
N TYR A 38 3.44 15.07 18.87
CA TYR A 38 4.60 15.93 18.73
C TYR A 38 4.83 16.35 17.27
N TYR A 39 4.91 15.39 16.35
CA TYR A 39 5.14 15.67 14.93
C TYR A 39 3.98 16.44 14.29
N PHE A 40 2.73 16.16 14.67
CA PHE A 40 1.57 16.86 14.13
C PHE A 40 1.52 18.33 14.58
N CYS A 41 1.78 18.61 15.87
CA CYS A 41 1.92 19.99 16.35
C CYS A 41 3.06 20.72 15.66
N GLY A 42 4.21 20.05 15.49
CA GLY A 42 5.36 20.62 14.77
C GLY A 42 5.05 20.94 13.31
N PHE A 43 4.33 20.04 12.62
CA PHE A 43 3.89 20.23 11.25
C PHE A 43 2.95 21.45 11.11
N LEU A 44 1.94 21.58 11.97
CA LEU A 44 1.01 22.72 11.93
C LEU A 44 1.73 24.06 12.11
N MET A 45 2.72 24.09 12.99
CA MET A 45 3.48 25.31 13.22
C MET A 45 4.45 25.60 12.07
N LEU A 46 5.22 24.62 11.61
CA LEU A 46 6.23 24.83 10.56
C LEU A 46 5.60 25.11 9.18
N CYS A 47 4.55 24.39 8.81
CA CYS A 47 3.95 24.50 7.49
C CYS A 47 2.82 25.53 7.43
N HIS A 48 2.13 25.79 8.54
CA HIS A 48 0.94 26.66 8.55
C HIS A 48 1.04 27.84 9.53
N GLY A 49 2.11 27.95 10.33
CA GLY A 49 2.26 29.02 11.33
C GLY A 49 1.25 28.93 12.48
N ILE A 50 0.58 27.78 12.66
CA ILE A 50 -0.48 27.61 13.66
C ILE A 50 0.12 27.01 14.92
N PHE A 51 0.14 27.79 15.99
CA PHE A 51 0.53 27.30 17.32
C PHE A 51 -0.68 26.70 18.04
N VAL A 52 -0.68 25.37 18.23
CA VAL A 52 -1.76 24.65 18.91
C VAL A 52 -1.19 23.76 20.00
N SER A 53 -1.80 23.77 21.18
CA SER A 53 -1.44 22.83 22.24
C SER A 53 -2.07 21.46 22.06
N VAL A 54 -1.39 20.42 22.58
CA VAL A 54 -1.91 19.05 22.59
C VAL A 54 -3.30 19.00 23.25
N SER A 55 -3.51 19.72 24.34
CA SER A 55 -4.80 19.85 25.02
C SER A 55 -5.89 20.45 24.11
N THR A 56 -5.54 21.42 23.28
CA THR A 56 -6.47 22.02 22.30
C THR A 56 -6.83 21.01 21.21
N ILE A 57 -5.87 20.24 20.71
CA ILE A 57 -6.12 19.16 19.74
C ILE A 57 -7.05 18.10 20.34
N GLU A 58 -6.78 17.66 21.58
CA GLU A 58 -7.64 16.68 22.25
C GLU A 58 -9.04 17.23 22.55
N ARG A 59 -9.16 18.54 22.85
CA ARG A 59 -10.47 19.20 22.98
C ARG A 59 -11.21 19.25 21.66
N MET A 60 -10.51 19.57 20.56
CA MET A 60 -11.09 19.58 19.21
C MET A 60 -11.55 18.19 18.78
N LYS A 61 -10.72 17.15 18.98
CA LYS A 61 -11.09 15.75 18.72
C LYS A 61 -12.36 15.36 19.46
N ARG A 62 -12.44 15.68 20.76
CA ARG A 62 -13.65 15.42 21.57
C ARG A 62 -14.87 16.18 21.05
N ARG A 63 -14.72 17.48 20.75
CA ARG A 63 -15.80 18.32 20.21
C ARG A 63 -16.32 17.81 18.86
N LEU A 64 -15.43 17.34 18.01
CA LEU A 64 -15.76 16.81 16.68
C LEU A 64 -16.17 15.33 16.71
N GLY A 65 -16.14 14.67 17.87
CA GLY A 65 -16.44 13.24 18.00
C GLY A 65 -15.44 12.33 17.27
N LEU A 66 -14.24 12.82 16.95
CA LEU A 66 -13.23 12.06 16.21
C LEU A 66 -12.66 10.94 17.10
N ARG A 67 -13.10 9.72 16.83
CA ARG A 67 -12.61 8.51 17.48
C ARG A 67 -11.89 7.63 16.46
N ARG A 68 -10.85 6.93 16.91
CA ARG A 68 -10.23 5.88 16.09
C ARG A 68 -11.30 4.83 15.79
N ARG A 69 -11.38 4.36 14.54
CA ARG A 69 -12.31 3.28 14.15
C ARG A 69 -11.98 2.04 14.98
N GLN A 70 -12.83 1.68 15.94
CA GLN A 70 -12.66 0.49 16.80
C GLN A 70 -13.62 -0.64 16.44
N ASN A 71 -14.72 -0.31 15.77
CA ASN A 71 -15.77 -1.27 15.43
C ASN A 71 -15.35 -2.09 14.21
N HIS A 72 -14.57 -3.12 14.45
CA HIS A 72 -14.26 -4.11 13.42
C HIS A 72 -15.47 -5.01 13.23
N ASN A 73 -15.76 -5.33 11.97
CA ASN A 73 -16.83 -6.26 11.66
C ASN A 73 -16.42 -7.66 12.12
N PRO A 74 -17.36 -8.47 12.64
CA PRO A 74 -17.07 -9.82 13.05
C PRO A 74 -16.56 -10.66 11.88
N THR A 75 -15.65 -11.58 12.16
CA THR A 75 -14.92 -12.35 11.14
C THR A 75 -15.84 -13.13 10.19
N PHE A 76 -17.00 -13.62 10.67
CA PHE A 76 -17.94 -14.39 9.84
C PHE A 76 -18.53 -13.55 8.70
N LEU A 77 -18.95 -12.30 8.98
CA LEU A 77 -19.47 -11.39 7.95
C LEU A 77 -18.39 -11.06 6.89
N VAL A 78 -17.14 -10.93 7.35
CA VAL A 78 -16.01 -10.69 6.44
C VAL A 78 -15.78 -11.89 5.53
N GLN A 79 -15.86 -13.12 6.05
CA GLN A 79 -15.68 -14.34 5.25
C GLN A 79 -16.78 -14.50 4.21
N GLU A 80 -18.04 -14.30 4.60
CA GLU A 80 -19.19 -14.35 3.70
C GLU A 80 -19.03 -13.33 2.57
N LYS A 81 -18.71 -12.07 2.90
CA LYS A 81 -18.51 -11.04 1.88
C LYS A 81 -17.32 -11.33 0.96
N ILE A 82 -16.25 -11.91 1.48
CA ILE A 82 -15.12 -12.34 0.65
C ILE A 82 -15.58 -13.42 -0.34
N LEU A 83 -16.35 -14.42 0.10
CA LEU A 83 -16.84 -15.48 -0.79
C LEU A 83 -17.71 -14.92 -1.92
N GLU A 84 -18.62 -14.00 -1.59
CA GLU A 84 -19.47 -13.28 -2.56
C GLU A 84 -18.60 -12.56 -3.61
N LEU A 85 -17.67 -11.71 -3.17
CA LEU A 85 -16.78 -10.97 -4.08
C LEU A 85 -15.94 -11.89 -4.97
N ARG A 86 -15.51 -13.05 -4.45
CA ARG A 86 -14.77 -14.02 -5.28
C ARG A 86 -15.63 -14.60 -6.39
N SER A 87 -16.92 -14.82 -6.15
CA SER A 87 -17.86 -15.28 -7.18
C SER A 87 -18.14 -14.21 -8.25
N GLU A 88 -18.04 -12.92 -7.88
CA GLU A 88 -18.19 -11.77 -8.79
C GLU A 88 -16.95 -11.48 -9.66
N GLY A 89 -15.90 -12.31 -9.58
CA GLY A 89 -14.69 -12.17 -10.39
C GLY A 89 -13.47 -11.60 -9.64
N TYR A 90 -13.60 -11.27 -8.35
CA TYR A 90 -12.48 -10.82 -7.52
C TYR A 90 -11.67 -11.97 -6.90
N ALA A 91 -11.77 -13.18 -7.46
CA ALA A 91 -11.15 -14.40 -6.94
C ALA A 91 -9.61 -14.35 -6.82
N ASN A 92 -8.98 -13.54 -7.68
CA ASN A 92 -7.52 -13.44 -7.80
C ASN A 92 -6.92 -12.21 -7.10
N LEU A 93 -7.73 -11.42 -6.40
CA LEU A 93 -7.22 -10.26 -5.66
C LEU A 93 -6.25 -10.71 -4.55
N ASP A 94 -5.20 -9.92 -4.36
CA ASP A 94 -4.34 -10.08 -3.20
C ASP A 94 -5.04 -9.60 -1.92
N TYR A 95 -4.48 -9.94 -0.76
CA TYR A 95 -5.12 -9.60 0.51
C TYR A 95 -5.16 -8.10 0.77
N ARG A 96 -4.21 -7.32 0.22
CA ARG A 96 -4.18 -5.86 0.37
C ARG A 96 -5.26 -5.20 -0.48
N SER A 97 -5.43 -5.63 -1.74
CA SER A 97 -6.50 -5.14 -2.60
C SER A 97 -7.86 -5.57 -2.05
N MET A 98 -8.00 -6.81 -1.58
CA MET A 98 -9.24 -7.27 -0.92
C MET A 98 -9.54 -6.44 0.34
N TRP A 99 -8.54 -6.16 1.17
CA TRP A 99 -8.71 -5.28 2.33
C TRP A 99 -9.14 -3.87 1.95
N SER A 100 -8.54 -3.30 0.91
CA SER A 100 -8.92 -1.98 0.38
C SER A 100 -10.36 -2.00 -0.10
N LEU A 101 -10.72 -2.97 -0.94
CA LEU A 101 -12.06 -3.16 -1.51
C LEU A 101 -13.14 -3.24 -0.42
N LEU A 102 -12.92 -4.08 0.60
CA LEU A 102 -13.83 -4.25 1.73
C LEU A 102 -14.03 -2.93 2.50
N ASN A 103 -12.96 -2.16 2.70
CA ASN A 103 -13.02 -0.90 3.45
C ASN A 103 -13.54 0.29 2.65
N SER A 104 -13.33 0.32 1.33
CA SER A 104 -13.69 1.46 0.48
C SER A 104 -15.04 1.27 -0.22
N GLN A 105 -15.37 0.06 -0.67
CA GLN A 105 -16.56 -0.21 -1.49
C GLN A 105 -17.64 -0.97 -0.71
N CYS A 106 -17.27 -1.87 0.20
CA CYS A 106 -18.25 -2.66 0.96
C CYS A 106 -18.67 -2.05 2.30
N ASN A 107 -18.16 -0.85 2.65
CA ASN A 107 -18.38 -0.18 3.93
C ASN A 107 -18.06 -1.04 5.17
N LEU A 108 -17.23 -2.08 5.02
CA LEU A 108 -16.79 -2.91 6.13
C LEU A 108 -15.55 -2.32 6.77
N THR A 109 -15.46 -2.41 8.09
CA THR A 109 -14.26 -2.02 8.83
C THR A 109 -13.52 -3.29 9.24
N VAL A 110 -12.39 -3.56 8.61
CA VAL A 110 -11.64 -4.81 8.79
C VAL A 110 -10.13 -4.52 8.82
N THR A 111 -9.40 -5.26 9.65
CA THR A 111 -7.92 -5.18 9.64
C THR A 111 -7.33 -5.99 8.49
N GLN A 112 -6.12 -5.63 8.05
CA GLN A 112 -5.39 -6.42 7.03
C GLN A 112 -5.13 -7.85 7.50
N GLU A 113 -4.87 -8.05 8.80
CA GLU A 113 -4.60 -9.37 9.35
C GLU A 113 -5.84 -10.26 9.34
N THR A 114 -7.01 -9.72 9.69
CA THR A 114 -8.27 -10.44 9.59
C THR A 114 -8.52 -10.89 8.15
N VAL A 115 -8.35 -10.02 7.16
CA VAL A 115 -8.51 -10.36 5.73
C VAL A 115 -7.51 -11.44 5.30
N ARG A 116 -6.25 -11.33 5.73
CA ARG A 116 -5.19 -12.31 5.44
C ARG A 116 -5.54 -13.69 5.99
N LEU A 117 -6.00 -13.76 7.24
CA LEU A 117 -6.42 -15.00 7.88
C LEU A 117 -7.66 -15.60 7.21
N CYS A 118 -8.67 -14.77 6.89
CA CYS A 118 -9.86 -15.21 6.16
C CYS A 118 -9.49 -15.78 4.79
N LEU A 119 -8.68 -15.07 4.00
CA LEU A 119 -8.26 -15.56 2.68
C LEU A 119 -7.43 -16.84 2.77
N ARG A 120 -6.60 -16.99 3.81
CA ARG A 120 -5.85 -18.24 4.04
C ARG A 120 -6.76 -19.41 4.42
N ALA A 121 -7.83 -19.14 5.17
CA ALA A 121 -8.82 -20.16 5.52
C ALA A 121 -9.67 -20.58 4.30
N ILE A 122 -10.02 -19.63 3.43
CA ILE A 122 -10.85 -19.87 2.24
C ILE A 122 -10.03 -20.53 1.11
N ASP A 123 -8.80 -20.07 0.87
CA ASP A 123 -7.95 -20.54 -0.24
C ASP A 123 -6.46 -20.54 0.15
N SER A 124 -6.10 -21.53 0.95
CA SER A 124 -4.72 -21.78 1.36
C SER A 124 -3.80 -22.03 0.15
N VAL A 125 -4.29 -22.78 -0.85
CA VAL A 125 -3.54 -23.16 -2.05
C VAL A 125 -3.18 -21.95 -2.90
N GLY A 126 -4.15 -21.07 -3.18
CA GLY A 126 -3.93 -19.85 -3.95
C GLY A 126 -3.06 -18.84 -3.21
N VAL A 127 -3.12 -18.79 -1.88
CA VAL A 127 -2.18 -18.00 -1.06
C VAL A 127 -0.76 -18.54 -1.17
N GLU A 128 -0.56 -19.86 -1.06
CA GLU A 128 0.76 -20.46 -1.22
C GLU A 128 1.33 -20.30 -2.62
N SER A 129 0.49 -20.48 -3.64
CA SER A 129 0.87 -20.30 -5.04
C SER A 129 1.41 -18.89 -5.31
N ARG A 130 0.71 -17.87 -4.80
CA ARG A 130 1.17 -16.47 -4.88
C ARG A 130 2.44 -16.22 -4.07
N ARG A 131 2.59 -16.83 -2.88
CA ARG A 131 3.80 -16.72 -2.06
C ARG A 131 5.05 -17.24 -2.79
N ARG A 132 4.90 -18.20 -3.71
CA ARG A 132 6.02 -18.71 -4.54
C ARG A 132 6.48 -17.73 -5.61
N HIS A 133 5.79 -16.59 -5.81
CA HIS A 133 6.09 -15.57 -6.82
C HIS A 133 6.31 -16.15 -8.24
N ARG A 134 5.67 -17.28 -8.53
CA ARG A 134 5.80 -17.94 -9.82
C ARG A 134 4.75 -17.40 -10.76
N LEU A 135 5.19 -16.92 -11.92
CA LEU A 135 4.28 -16.58 -13.02
C LEU A 135 3.59 -17.86 -13.50
N ASN A 136 2.27 -17.91 -13.35
CA ASN A 136 1.47 -18.94 -14.02
C ASN A 136 1.40 -18.59 -15.51
N LYS A 137 2.25 -19.25 -16.30
CA LYS A 137 2.20 -19.13 -17.77
C LYS A 137 0.91 -19.77 -18.27
N ARG A 138 0.13 -19.04 -19.05
CA ARG A 138 -0.97 -19.63 -19.82
C ARG A 138 -0.37 -20.55 -20.89
N SER A 139 -0.98 -21.70 -21.11
CA SER A 139 -0.66 -22.52 -22.29
C SER A 139 -1.02 -21.73 -23.53
N TYR A 140 -0.02 -21.33 -24.29
CA TYR A 140 -0.17 -20.55 -25.50
C TYR A 140 -0.18 -21.51 -26.69
N PHE A 141 -1.27 -21.53 -27.45
CA PHE A 141 -1.41 -22.33 -28.67
C PHE A 141 -1.70 -21.39 -29.83
N ASN A 142 -1.02 -21.59 -30.95
CA ASN A 142 -1.25 -20.85 -32.19
C ASN A 142 -1.62 -21.83 -33.31
N SER A 143 -2.58 -21.47 -34.16
CA SER A 143 -3.17 -22.39 -35.14
C SER A 143 -2.26 -22.72 -36.32
N GLY A 144 -1.20 -21.94 -36.55
CA GLY A 144 -0.22 -22.17 -37.62
C GLY A 144 0.71 -20.97 -37.86
N PRO A 145 1.70 -21.09 -38.75
CA PRO A 145 2.59 -19.99 -39.15
C PRO A 145 1.80 -18.79 -39.67
N ASN A 146 2.25 -17.56 -39.37
CA ASN A 146 1.63 -16.29 -39.77
C ASN A 146 0.19 -16.07 -39.28
N TYR A 147 -0.31 -16.91 -38.37
CA TYR A 147 -1.66 -16.73 -37.81
C TYR A 147 -1.72 -15.57 -36.80
N LEU A 148 -0.65 -15.39 -36.02
CA LEU A 148 -0.53 -14.32 -35.04
C LEU A 148 0.92 -13.90 -34.95
N ILE A 149 1.14 -12.60 -35.00
CA ILE A 149 2.42 -11.94 -35.13
C ILE A 149 2.56 -11.01 -33.90
N HIS A 150 3.62 -11.18 -33.10
CA HIS A 150 3.84 -10.43 -31.86
C HIS A 150 4.92 -9.37 -32.08
N ILE A 151 4.53 -8.10 -31.98
CA ILE A 151 5.46 -6.98 -32.06
C ILE A 151 5.82 -6.52 -30.65
N ASP A 152 7.11 -6.44 -30.34
CA ASP A 152 7.62 -5.93 -29.06
C ASP A 152 8.77 -4.93 -29.26
N GLY A 153 8.90 -4.01 -28.30
CA GLY A 153 9.89 -2.93 -28.32
C GLY A 153 11.04 -3.19 -27.35
N TYR A 154 12.27 -3.09 -27.84
CA TYR A 154 13.47 -3.13 -27.00
C TYR A 154 13.93 -1.71 -26.65
N ASP A 155 13.53 -1.26 -25.46
CA ASP A 155 13.71 0.13 -25.02
C ASP A 155 15.06 0.41 -24.31
N LYS A 156 15.98 -0.55 -24.17
CA LYS A 156 17.22 -0.30 -23.41
C LYS A 156 18.13 0.78 -24.02
N LEU A 157 18.04 1.00 -25.33
CA LEU A 157 18.81 2.03 -26.04
C LEU A 157 18.04 3.33 -26.28
N LYS A 158 16.81 3.42 -25.75
CA LYS A 158 15.92 4.57 -25.97
C LYS A 158 16.51 5.87 -25.43
N SER A 159 17.30 5.82 -24.36
CA SER A 159 18.04 6.97 -23.82
C SER A 159 19.09 7.54 -24.79
N TYR A 160 19.54 6.75 -25.76
CA TYR A 160 20.49 7.16 -26.81
C TYR A 160 19.76 7.49 -28.14
N GLY A 161 18.43 7.58 -28.12
CA GLY A 161 17.63 7.87 -29.32
C GLY A 161 17.43 6.67 -30.25
N ILE A 162 17.81 5.46 -29.85
CA ILE A 162 17.67 4.25 -30.67
C ILE A 162 16.53 3.41 -30.08
N ALA A 163 15.44 3.27 -30.84
CA ALA A 163 14.33 2.38 -30.51
C ALA A 163 14.32 1.20 -31.48
N ILE A 164 14.41 -0.02 -30.97
CA ILE A 164 14.38 -1.25 -31.77
C ILE A 164 13.02 -1.91 -31.56
N HIS A 165 12.33 -2.20 -32.66
CA HIS A 165 11.09 -2.98 -32.64
C HIS A 165 11.34 -4.27 -33.40
N GLY A 166 10.96 -5.39 -32.79
CA GLY A 166 11.05 -6.71 -33.39
C GLY A 166 9.67 -7.32 -33.47
N ASP A 167 9.46 -8.08 -34.53
CA ASP A 167 8.27 -8.88 -34.71
C ASP A 167 8.63 -10.36 -34.63
N ILE A 168 7.73 -11.20 -34.16
CA ILE A 168 7.96 -12.65 -34.06
C ILE A 168 6.68 -13.42 -34.38
N ASP A 169 6.78 -14.38 -35.29
CA ASP A 169 5.69 -15.29 -35.59
C ASP A 169 5.34 -16.13 -34.36
N GLY A 170 4.09 -16.05 -33.92
CA GLY A 170 3.61 -16.68 -32.70
C GLY A 170 3.66 -18.21 -32.75
N TYR A 171 3.65 -18.82 -33.95
CA TYR A 171 3.73 -20.27 -34.11
C TYR A 171 5.18 -20.76 -34.21
N SER A 172 5.91 -20.31 -35.22
CA SER A 172 7.28 -20.76 -35.50
C SER A 172 8.35 -20.09 -34.64
N ARG A 173 8.02 -19.00 -33.94
CA ARG A 173 8.96 -18.18 -33.15
C ARG A 173 10.10 -17.61 -34.00
N ARG A 174 9.86 -17.40 -35.29
CA ARG A 174 10.79 -16.74 -36.21
C ARG A 174 10.59 -15.23 -36.16
N ILE A 175 11.71 -14.50 -36.12
CA ILE A 175 11.80 -13.04 -36.18
C ILE A 175 11.86 -12.63 -37.65
#